data_AF-A0A2H9T1H8-F1
#
_entry.id   AF-A0A2H9T1H8-F1
#
_cell.length_a   1.000
_cell.length_b   1.000
_cell.length_c   1.000
_cell.angle_alpha   90.00
_cell.angle_beta   90.00
_cell.angle_gamma   90.00
#
_symmetry.space_group_name_H-M   'P 1'
#
loop_
_entity.id
_entity.type
_entity.pdbx_description
1 polymer ?
#
loop_
_entity_poly.entity_id
_entity_poly.type
_entity_poly.pdbx_seq_one_letter_code
_entity_poly.pdbx_strand_id
1 'polypeptide(L)'
;MKEETVARLRRMLAELEKTEPRRAAEVAYALAQTYRRLGNNELAVQYGRKSLALFDKCRMETEEDCACRFVTLGDIALPDLIHQGVVRERLQPLQV
;
A
#
# COMPACT_ATOMS: atom_id res chain seq x y z
N MET A 1 19.25 -7.31 1.34
CA MET A 1 18.20 -6.92 2.31
C MET A 1 16.99 -6.24 1.65
N LYS A 2 17.11 -5.12 0.90
CA LYS A 2 15.93 -4.44 0.34
C LYS A 2 15.15 -5.26 -0.70
N GLU A 3 15.83 -6.03 -1.55
CA GLU A 3 15.18 -6.90 -2.55
C GLU A 3 14.38 -8.04 -1.94
N GLU A 4 14.88 -8.63 -0.84
CA GLU A 4 14.19 -9.70 -0.12
C GLU A 4 12.89 -9.20 0.52
N THR A 5 12.92 -8.00 1.12
CA THR A 5 11.73 -7.33 1.64
C THR A 5 10.70 -7.10 0.53
N VAL A 6 11.12 -6.58 -0.62
CA VAL A 6 10.22 -6.37 -1.76
C VAL A 6 9.64 -7.70 -2.26
N ALA A 7 10.45 -8.74 -2.39
CA ALA A 7 9.98 -10.07 -2.81
C ALA A 7 8.94 -10.64 -1.85
N ARG A 8 9.18 -10.52 -0.53
CA ARG A 8 8.24 -10.93 0.52
C ARG A 8 6.91 -10.17 0.42
N LEU A 9 6.96 -8.85 0.31
CA LEU A 9 5.75 -8.03 0.18
C LEU A 9 4.97 -8.33 -1.10
N ARG A 10 5.64 -8.63 -2.23
CA ARG A 10 4.97 -9.02 -3.48
C ARG A 10 4.25 -10.36 -3.35
N ARG A 11 4.85 -11.35 -2.67
CA ARG A 11 4.20 -12.64 -2.39
C ARG A 11 2.98 -12.44 -1.50
N MET A 12 3.14 -11.70 -0.41
CA MET A 12 2.06 -11.38 0.51
C MET A 12 0.90 -10.66 -0.19
N LEU A 13 1.19 -9.70 -1.09
CA LEU A 13 0.18 -9.04 -1.91
C LEU A 13 -0.59 -10.04 -2.79
N ALA A 14 0.13 -10.95 -3.47
CA ALA A 14 -0.49 -11.93 -4.37
C ALA A 14 -1.40 -12.93 -3.63
N GLU A 15 -1.09 -13.26 -2.38
CA GLU A 15 -1.91 -14.09 -1.51
C GLU A 15 -3.17 -13.34 -1.05
N LEU A 16 -3.01 -12.13 -0.53
CA LEU A 16 -4.10 -11.35 0.07
C LEU A 16 -5.07 -10.77 -0.95
N GLU A 17 -4.63 -10.45 -2.16
CA GLU A 17 -5.46 -9.78 -3.18
C GLU A 17 -6.73 -10.57 -3.55
N LYS A 18 -6.75 -11.88 -3.29
CA LYS A 18 -7.87 -12.77 -3.60
C LYS A 18 -8.90 -12.86 -2.47
N THR A 19 -8.50 -12.61 -1.22
CA THR A 19 -9.30 -12.93 -0.03
C THR A 19 -9.51 -11.74 0.90
N GLU A 20 -8.53 -10.83 0.97
CA GLU A 20 -8.51 -9.72 1.90
C GLU A 20 -8.06 -8.42 1.19
N PRO A 21 -8.92 -7.81 0.34
CA PRO A 21 -8.57 -6.62 -0.43
C PRO A 21 -8.11 -5.46 0.46
N ARG A 22 -8.64 -5.35 1.68
CA ARG A 22 -8.25 -4.34 2.66
C ARG A 22 -6.77 -4.46 3.07
N ARG A 23 -6.31 -5.67 3.42
CA ARG A 23 -4.91 -5.92 3.77
C ARG A 23 -4.00 -5.85 2.55
N ALA A 24 -4.48 -6.35 1.41
CA ALA A 24 -3.76 -6.22 0.14
C ALA A 24 -3.49 -4.74 -0.23
N ALA A 25 -4.44 -3.84 0.01
CA ALA A 25 -4.29 -2.42 -0.26
C ALA A 25 -3.13 -1.78 0.54
N GLU A 26 -2.99 -2.14 1.81
CA GLU A 26 -1.88 -1.69 2.69
C GLU A 26 -0.52 -2.22 2.21
N VAL A 27 -0.47 -3.50 1.80
CA VAL A 27 0.76 -4.09 1.25
C VAL A 27 1.15 -3.43 -0.07
N ALA A 28 0.19 -3.14 -0.94
CA ALA A 28 0.44 -2.39 -2.17
C ALA A 28 0.95 -0.97 -1.88
N TYR A 29 0.38 -0.27 -0.89
CA TYR A 29 0.88 1.03 -0.46
C TYR A 29 2.32 0.96 0.09
N ALA A 30 2.63 -0.06 0.90
CA ALA A 30 3.98 -0.27 1.41
C ALA A 30 4.98 -0.50 0.26
N LEU A 31 4.63 -1.32 -0.73
CA LEU A 31 5.44 -1.52 -1.94
C LEU A 31 5.66 -0.20 -2.70
N ALA A 32 4.63 0.61 -2.87
CA ALA A 32 4.74 1.91 -3.53
C ALA A 32 5.76 2.82 -2.83
N GLN A 33 5.68 2.91 -1.49
CA GLN A 33 6.62 3.67 -0.68
C GLN A 33 8.04 3.11 -0.73
N THR A 34 8.20 1.78 -0.73
CA THR A 34 9.49 1.13 -0.87
C THR A 34 10.12 1.46 -2.23
N TYR A 35 9.40 1.31 -3.33
CA TYR A 35 9.92 1.63 -4.66
C TYR A 35 10.24 3.11 -4.83
N ARG A 36 9.43 4.00 -4.25
CA ARG A 36 9.72 5.43 -4.22
C ARG A 36 11.04 5.72 -3.49
N ARG A 37 11.27 5.12 -2.32
CA ARG A 37 12.54 5.25 -1.56
C ARG A 37 13.75 4.67 -2.31
N LEU A 38 13.52 3.74 -3.23
CA LEU A 38 14.53 3.19 -4.12
C LEU A 38 14.73 4.03 -5.39
N GLY A 39 13.97 5.11 -5.60
CA GLY A 39 14.01 5.94 -6.80
C GLY A 39 13.31 5.33 -8.01
N ASN A 40 12.63 4.18 -7.87
CA ASN A 40 11.87 3.56 -8.95
C ASN A 40 10.44 4.10 -8.94
N ASN A 41 10.27 5.28 -9.55
CA ASN A 41 8.99 5.99 -9.58
C ASN A 41 7.92 5.25 -10.39
N GLU A 42 8.31 4.53 -11.45
CA GLU A 42 7.36 3.77 -12.28
C GLU A 42 6.66 2.67 -11.48
N LEU A 43 7.43 1.84 -10.77
CA LEU A 43 6.85 0.81 -9.91
C LEU A 43 6.12 1.44 -8.72
N ALA A 44 6.62 2.56 -8.17
CA ALA A 44 5.92 3.26 -7.12
C ALA A 44 4.52 3.72 -7.57
N VAL A 45 4.39 4.24 -8.79
CA VAL A 45 3.09 4.61 -9.39
C VAL A 45 2.21 3.38 -9.58
N GLN A 46 2.76 2.31 -10.14
CA GLN A 46 2.01 1.07 -10.38
C GLN A 46 1.39 0.52 -9.09
N TYR A 47 2.17 0.40 -8.02
CA TYR A 47 1.68 -0.11 -6.74
C TYR A 47 0.80 0.90 -6.00
N GLY A 48 1.04 2.21 -6.16
CA GLY A 48 0.15 3.25 -5.64
C GLY A 48 -1.26 3.15 -6.22
N ARG A 49 -1.37 3.06 -7.55
CA ARG A 49 -2.65 2.85 -8.25
C ARG A 49 -3.32 1.54 -7.86
N LYS A 50 -2.53 0.48 -7.70
CA LYS A 50 -3.05 -0.81 -7.24
C LYS A 50 -3.62 -0.72 -5.81
N SER A 51 -2.95 0.01 -4.92
CA SER A 51 -3.46 0.28 -3.57
C SER A 51 -4.81 1.00 -3.62
N LEU A 52 -4.93 2.06 -4.44
CA LEU A 52 -6.19 2.78 -4.65
C LEU A 52 -7.31 1.86 -5.14
N ALA A 53 -7.05 1.08 -6.19
CA ALA A 53 -8.04 0.15 -6.73
C ALA A 53 -8.48 -0.95 -5.75
N LEU A 54 -7.64 -1.32 -4.79
CA LEU A 54 -7.99 -2.27 -3.73
C LEU A 54 -8.81 -1.61 -2.62
N PHE A 55 -8.45 -0.37 -2.26
CA PHE A 55 -9.25 0.44 -1.33
C PHE A 55 -10.65 0.74 -1.88
N ASP A 56 -10.80 0.94 -3.20
CA ASP A 56 -12.10 1.15 -3.85
C ASP A 56 -13.05 -0.06 -3.77
N LYS A 57 -12.53 -1.25 -3.48
CA LYS A 57 -13.33 -2.48 -3.26
C LYS A 57 -13.77 -2.66 -1.81
N CYS A 58 -13.34 -1.77 -0.92
CA CYS A 58 -13.52 -1.88 0.51
C CYS A 58 -14.44 -0.77 1.01
N ARG A 59 -15.12 -1.01 2.13
CA ARG A 59 -15.78 0.06 2.88
C ARG A 59 -14.72 0.95 3.53
N MET A 60 -14.88 2.26 3.43
CA MET A 60 -13.94 3.30 3.89
C MET A 60 -14.69 4.51 4.47
N GLU A 61 -15.80 4.26 5.16
CA GLU A 61 -16.74 5.32 5.56
C GLU A 61 -16.51 5.79 6.99
N THR A 62 -15.94 4.93 7.84
CA THR A 62 -15.70 5.21 9.26
C THR A 62 -14.21 5.23 9.58
N GLU A 63 -13.85 5.82 10.73
CA GLU A 63 -12.48 5.76 11.24
C GLU A 63 -12.03 4.31 11.46
N GLU A 64 -12.91 3.44 11.94
CA GLU A 64 -12.63 2.01 12.14
C GLU A 64 -12.37 1.28 10.81
N ASP A 65 -13.09 1.62 9.75
CA ASP A 65 -12.85 1.08 8.41
C ASP A 65 -11.45 1.50 7.89
N CYS A 66 -11.09 2.76 8.15
CA CYS A 66 -9.81 3.35 7.76
C CYS A 66 -8.65 2.89 8.66
N ALA A 67 -8.92 2.35 9.84
CA ALA A 67 -7.88 1.92 10.77
C ALA A 67 -6.94 0.90 10.11
N CYS A 68 -5.64 1.18 10.26
CA CYS A 68 -4.60 0.37 9.66
C CYS A 68 -4.56 -1.03 10.26
N ARG A 69 -4.34 -2.05 9.42
CA ARG A 69 -4.29 -3.46 9.84
C ARG A 69 -2.87 -3.93 10.08
N PHE A 70 -1.87 -3.22 9.55
CA PHE A 70 -0.45 -3.43 9.84
C PHE A 70 0.20 -2.19 10.44
N VAL A 71 0.94 -2.35 11.52
CA VAL A 71 1.77 -1.26 12.07
C VAL A 71 2.95 -0.98 11.14
N THR A 72 3.62 -2.05 10.69
CA THR A 72 4.82 -1.98 9.86
C THR A 72 4.79 -3.04 8.76
N LEU A 73 5.17 -2.66 7.55
CA LEU A 73 5.37 -3.57 6.41
C LEU A 73 6.75 -3.36 5.79
N GLY A 74 7.66 -4.30 6.06
CA GLY A 74 9.07 -4.11 5.71
C GLY A 74 9.66 -2.96 6.53
N ASP A 75 10.22 -1.96 5.86
CA ASP A 75 10.78 -0.76 6.50
C ASP A 75 9.81 0.45 6.44
N ILE A 76 8.54 0.20 6.11
CA ILE A 76 7.51 1.22 6.02
C ILE A 76 6.65 1.15 7.29
N ALA A 77 6.71 2.21 8.11
CA ALA A 77 5.71 2.45 9.13
C ALA A 77 4.44 2.99 8.45
N LEU A 78 3.30 2.34 8.72
CA LEU A 78 2.02 2.78 8.18
C LEU A 78 1.42 3.86 9.08
N PRO A 79 0.59 4.75 8.52
CA PRO A 79 -0.22 5.66 9.34
C PRO A 79 -1.27 4.89 10.13
N ASP A 80 -1.79 5.52 11.20
CA ASP A 80 -2.87 4.95 12.01
C ASP A 80 -4.16 4.75 11.20
N LEU A 81 -4.44 5.70 10.29
CA LEU A 81 -5.55 5.64 9.34
C LEU A 81 -5.01 5.62 7.91
N ILE A 82 -5.55 4.72 7.08
CA ILE A 82 -5.18 4.60 5.67
C ILE A 82 -6.39 4.31 4.78
N HIS A 83 -6.55 5.16 3.77
CA HIS A 83 -7.57 5.09 2.73
C HIS A 83 -7.05 5.82 1.48
N GLN A 84 -7.86 5.90 0.42
CA GLN A 84 -7.46 6.46 -0.88
C GLN A 84 -6.88 7.87 -0.78
N GLY A 85 -7.45 8.73 0.07
CA GLY A 85 -6.99 10.11 0.27
C GLY A 85 -5.55 10.16 0.78
N VAL A 86 -5.25 9.37 1.81
CA VAL A 86 -3.91 9.25 2.40
C VAL A 86 -2.91 8.69 1.38
N VAL A 87 -3.32 7.71 0.56
CA VAL A 87 -2.45 7.16 -0.50
C VAL A 87 -2.10 8.25 -1.52
N ARG A 88 -3.09 9.00 -2.03
CA ARG A 88 -2.88 10.08 -3.00
C ARG A 88 -2.02 11.20 -2.43
N GLU A 89 -2.29 11.63 -1.20
CA GLU A 89 -1.53 12.67 -0.51
C GLU A 89 -0.07 12.24 -0.31
N ARG A 90 0.16 11.05 0.26
CA ARG A 90 1.51 10.59 0.57
C ARG A 90 2.31 10.23 -0.66
N LEU A 91 1.68 9.94 -1.79
CA LEU A 91 2.32 9.67 -3.09
C LEU A 91 2.16 10.82 -4.09
N GLN A 92 1.72 12.01 -3.65
CA GLN A 92 1.42 13.16 -4.53
C GLN A 92 2.52 13.50 -5.55
N PRO A 93 3.84 13.41 -5.24
CA PRO A 93 4.88 13.66 -6.24
C PRO A 93 4.85 12.72 -7.45
N LEU A 94 4.15 11.59 -7.36
CA LEU A 94 4.11 10.53 -8.35
C LEU A 94 2.83 10.53 -9.21
N GLN A 95 1.84 11.40 -8.92
CA GLN A 95 0.57 11.50 -9.66
C GLN A 95 -0.15 10.14 -9.82
N VAL A 96 -0.38 9.46 -8.69
CA VAL A 96 -1.08 8.17 -8.61
C VAL A 96 -2.59 8.26 -8.60
#